data_AF-A0A515EIX8-F1
#
_entry.id   AF-A0A515EIX8-F1
#
_cell.length_a   1.000
_cell.length_b   1.000
_cell.length_c   1.000
_cell.angle_alpha   90.00
_cell.angle_beta   90.00
_cell.angle_gamma   90.00
#
_symmetry.space_group_name_H-M   'P 1'
#
loop_
_entity.id
_entity.type
_entity.pdbx_description
1 polymer ?
#
loop_
_entity_poly.entity_id
_entity_poly.type
_entity_poly.pdbx_seq_one_letter_code
_entity_poly.pdbx_strand_id
1 'polypeptide(L)'
;AGDGTTTATVLAKSIFSETVKNVAAGCNPMDLRRGTQAAVEAVVEFLQKNKRDITTSEEIAQVATISANGDTHIGKLIANAMEKVGKEGVITVKEGKTMEDELDITEGMRFDRGYVSPYFITDTKSQKVEFEKPLILLSEKKISNVQDIIPALEASTQLRRPLVIIAEDIDGEALAVCILNKLRGQLQVAAVKAPGFGDNRKSILGDLGILTNATVFTDE
;
A
#
# COMPACT_ATOMS: atom_id res chain seq x y z
N ALA A 1 12.44 -1.25 3.70
CA ALA A 1 12.64 -2.67 3.34
C ALA A 1 11.49 -3.47 3.95
N GLY A 2 10.88 -4.39 3.20
CA GLY A 2 9.76 -5.24 3.68
C GLY A 2 10.19 -6.46 4.50
N ASP A 3 11.50 -6.66 4.67
CA ASP A 3 12.16 -7.72 5.45
C ASP A 3 13.35 -7.11 6.22
N GLY A 4 13.92 -7.85 7.18
CA GLY A 4 15.13 -7.49 7.92
C GLY A 4 14.88 -6.91 9.32
N THR A 5 13.65 -6.93 9.83
CA THR A 5 13.29 -6.39 11.15
C THR A 5 14.05 -7.07 12.30
N THR A 6 14.20 -8.39 12.25
CA THR A 6 14.99 -9.15 13.24
C THR A 6 16.47 -8.77 13.18
N THR A 7 17.05 -8.73 11.98
CA THR A 7 18.45 -8.34 11.78
C THR A 7 18.71 -6.92 12.28
N ALA A 8 17.85 -5.97 11.94
CA ALA A 8 17.93 -4.59 12.41
C ALA A 8 17.88 -4.51 13.94
N THR A 9 17.01 -5.30 14.58
CA THR A 9 16.87 -5.33 16.04
C THR A 9 18.12 -5.89 16.73
N VAL A 10 18.69 -6.98 16.21
CA VAL A 10 19.92 -7.58 16.76
C VAL A 10 21.11 -6.62 16.62
N LEU A 11 21.27 -5.99 15.45
CA LEU A 11 22.31 -4.98 15.22
C LEU A 11 22.13 -3.78 16.14
N ALA A 12 20.91 -3.25 16.25
CA ALA A 12 20.61 -2.13 17.14
C ALA A 12 20.94 -2.45 18.59
N LYS A 13 20.56 -3.64 19.08
CA LYS A 13 20.90 -4.12 20.43
C LYS A 13 22.41 -4.18 20.64
N SER A 14 23.16 -4.73 19.68
CA SER A 14 24.61 -4.88 19.77
C SER A 14 25.31 -3.52 19.82
N ILE A 15 24.99 -2.63 18.88
CA ILE A 15 25.55 -1.28 18.80
C ILE A 15 25.23 -0.50 20.07
N PHE A 16 23.98 -0.56 20.54
CA PHE A 16 23.54 0.13 21.75
C PHE A 16 24.29 -0.38 22.99
N SER A 17 24.38 -1.70 23.17
CA SER A 17 25.02 -2.30 24.34
C SER A 17 26.49 -1.93 24.45
N GLU A 18 27.23 -1.98 23.33
CA GLU A 18 28.64 -1.59 23.30
C GLU A 18 28.82 -0.07 23.46
N THR A 19 27.93 0.74 22.88
CA THR A 19 27.97 2.19 23.07
C THR A 19 27.80 2.56 24.54
N VAL A 20 26.83 1.96 25.24
CA VAL A 20 26.58 2.23 26.67
C VAL A 20 27.79 1.87 27.53
N LYS A 21 28.45 0.73 27.27
CA LYS A 21 29.69 0.35 27.98
C LYS A 21 30.81 1.37 27.79
N ASN A 22 31.03 1.83 26.56
CA ASN A 22 32.07 2.80 26.26
C ASN A 22 31.77 4.19 26.85
N VAL A 23 30.49 4.59 26.88
CA VAL A 23 30.07 5.82 27.57
C VAL A 23 30.31 5.70 29.07
N ALA A 24 29.97 4.57 29.69
CA ALA A 24 30.25 4.33 31.11
C ALA A 24 31.77 4.32 31.43
N ALA A 25 32.61 3.96 30.47
CA ALA A 25 34.06 4.06 30.56
C ALA A 25 34.62 5.49 30.38
N GLY A 26 33.75 6.49 30.18
CA GLY A 26 34.12 7.90 30.08
C GLY A 26 34.32 8.42 28.65
N CYS A 27 34.01 7.64 27.61
CA CYS A 27 34.07 8.11 26.23
C CYS A 27 32.93 9.10 25.92
N ASN A 28 33.21 10.10 25.07
CA ASN A 28 32.22 11.06 24.63
C ASN A 28 31.17 10.40 23.71
N PRO A 29 29.87 10.41 24.08
CA PRO A 29 28.80 9.80 23.27
C PRO A 29 28.71 10.36 21.84
N MET A 30 29.01 11.65 21.66
CA MET A 30 28.94 12.30 20.35
C MET A 30 30.06 11.85 19.41
N ASP A 31 31.23 11.52 19.95
CA ASP A 31 32.35 10.99 19.17
C ASP A 31 32.08 9.54 18.75
N LEU A 32 31.53 8.73 19.66
CA LEU A 32 31.11 7.36 19.37
C LEU A 32 30.04 7.31 18.27
N ARG A 33 29.05 8.20 18.33
CA ARG A 33 28.03 8.34 17.28
C ARG A 33 28.65 8.71 15.93
N ARG A 34 29.55 9.70 15.90
CA ARG A 34 30.24 10.12 14.65
C ARG A 34 31.06 8.98 14.06
N GLY A 35 31.83 8.26 14.88
CA GLY A 35 32.62 7.10 14.44
C GLY A 35 31.74 5.96 13.90
N THR A 36 30.63 5.67 14.59
CA THR A 36 29.68 4.63 14.15
C THR A 36 29.02 5.00 12.84
N GLN A 37 28.63 6.27 12.67
CA GLN A 37 28.04 6.76 11.42
C GLN A 37 29.03 6.64 10.25
N ALA A 38 30.29 7.05 10.44
CA ALA A 38 31.33 6.90 9.42
C ALA A 38 31.58 5.43 9.04
N ALA A 39 31.55 4.52 10.04
CA ALA A 39 31.66 3.09 9.78
C ALA A 39 30.46 2.54 8.99
N VAL A 40 29.24 2.95 9.32
CA VAL A 40 28.02 2.56 8.60
C VAL A 40 28.08 3.04 7.14
N GLU A 41 28.51 4.28 6.91
CA GLU A 41 28.66 4.83 5.56
C GLU A 41 29.65 4.01 4.71
N ALA A 42 30.82 3.70 5.27
CA ALA A 42 31.81 2.86 4.60
C ALA A 42 31.28 1.45 4.29
N VAL A 43 30.51 0.85 5.22
CA VAL A 43 29.88 -0.46 5.01
C VAL A 43 28.82 -0.39 3.91
N VAL A 44 27.98 0.64 3.90
CA VAL A 44 26.95 0.82 2.86
C VAL A 44 27.59 1.01 1.49
N GLU A 45 28.66 1.80 1.39
CA GLU A 45 29.40 1.98 0.14
C GLU A 45 30.01 0.66 -0.35
N PHE A 46 30.60 -0.13 0.58
CA PHE A 46 31.12 -1.45 0.26
C PHE A 46 30.02 -2.40 -0.24
N LEU A 47 28.85 -2.42 0.41
CA LEU A 47 27.71 -3.24 -0.01
C LEU A 47 27.19 -2.82 -1.39
N GLN A 48 27.13 -1.53 -1.68
CA GLN A 48 26.74 -1.02 -3.01
C GLN A 48 27.71 -1.43 -4.10
N LYS A 49 29.02 -1.44 -3.83
CA LYS A 49 30.05 -1.89 -4.78
C LYS A 49 30.02 -3.40 -5.04
N ASN A 50 29.55 -4.19 -4.07
CA ASN A 50 29.48 -5.65 -4.16
C ASN A 50 28.09 -6.18 -4.53
N LYS A 51 27.11 -5.30 -4.79
CA LYS A 51 25.78 -5.75 -5.20
C LYS A 51 25.85 -6.39 -6.59
N ARG A 52 25.04 -7.43 -6.80
CA ARG A 52 24.78 -8.01 -8.11
C ARG A 52 23.30 -7.85 -8.43
N ASP A 53 23.01 -7.31 -9.60
CA ASP A 53 21.62 -7.18 -10.04
C ASP A 53 21.04 -8.56 -10.39
N ILE A 54 19.79 -8.77 -9.99
CA ILE A 54 19.07 -10.02 -10.24
C ILE A 54 18.50 -10.00 -11.66
N THR A 55 18.82 -11.01 -12.45
CA THR A 55 18.45 -11.06 -13.86
C THR A 55 17.52 -12.21 -14.21
N THR A 56 17.60 -13.32 -13.46
CA THR A 56 16.87 -14.56 -13.76
C THR A 56 15.68 -14.79 -12.84
N SER A 57 14.64 -15.48 -13.34
CA SER A 57 13.49 -15.90 -12.54
C SER A 57 13.90 -16.86 -11.41
N GLU A 58 14.95 -17.66 -11.62
CA GLU A 58 15.52 -18.54 -10.60
C GLU A 58 16.11 -17.77 -9.42
N GLU A 59 16.87 -16.70 -9.67
CA GLU A 59 17.39 -15.84 -8.62
C GLU A 59 16.27 -15.14 -7.82
N ILE A 60 15.17 -14.75 -8.50
CA ILE A 60 13.97 -14.22 -7.83
C ILE A 60 13.35 -15.28 -6.91
N ALA A 61 13.20 -16.51 -7.41
CA ALA A 61 12.67 -17.62 -6.64
C ALA A 61 13.54 -17.94 -5.41
N GLN A 62 14.87 -17.86 -5.55
CA GLN A 62 15.81 -18.08 -4.45
C GLN A 62 15.62 -17.04 -3.34
N VAL A 63 15.56 -15.75 -3.69
CA VAL A 63 15.34 -14.68 -2.70
C VAL A 63 13.99 -14.86 -2.01
N ALA A 64 12.93 -15.10 -2.78
CA ALA A 64 11.59 -15.33 -2.23
C ALA A 64 11.53 -16.56 -1.31
N THR A 65 12.20 -17.66 -1.67
CA THR A 65 12.30 -18.87 -0.84
C THR A 65 12.99 -18.59 0.49
N ILE A 66 14.10 -17.84 0.48
CA ILE A 66 14.86 -17.52 1.70
C ILE A 66 14.01 -16.63 2.62
N SER A 67 13.37 -15.59 2.09
CA SER A 67 12.49 -14.71 2.87
C SER A 67 11.22 -15.42 3.35
N ALA A 68 10.75 -16.45 2.65
CA ALA A 68 9.66 -17.32 3.07
C ALA A 68 10.12 -18.47 4.01
N ASN A 69 11.24 -18.29 4.73
CA ASN A 69 11.75 -19.26 5.70
C ASN A 69 12.07 -20.65 5.11
N GLY A 70 12.57 -20.67 3.87
CA GLY A 70 12.96 -21.90 3.17
C GLY A 70 11.84 -22.56 2.36
N ASP A 71 10.66 -21.93 2.26
CA ASP A 71 9.55 -22.47 1.51
C ASP A 71 9.73 -22.30 -0.01
N THR A 72 10.11 -23.40 -0.66
CA THR A 72 10.31 -23.45 -2.12
C THR A 72 9.00 -23.35 -2.91
N HIS A 73 7.85 -23.69 -2.32
CA HIS A 73 6.56 -23.56 -2.98
C HIS A 73 6.20 -22.09 -3.14
N ILE A 74 6.27 -21.32 -2.05
CA ILE A 74 6.04 -19.87 -2.05
C ILE A 74 7.04 -19.13 -2.96
N GLY A 75 8.33 -19.52 -2.90
CA GLY A 75 9.35 -18.92 -3.76
C GLY A 75 9.05 -19.08 -5.25
N LYS A 76 8.60 -20.28 -5.67
CA LYS A 76 8.17 -20.54 -7.05
C LYS A 76 6.90 -19.77 -7.42
N LEU A 77 5.93 -19.69 -6.51
CA LEU A 77 4.67 -18.99 -6.75
C LEU A 77 4.91 -17.49 -7.00
N ILE A 78 5.76 -16.85 -6.18
CA ILE A 78 6.15 -15.45 -6.34
C ILE A 78 6.92 -15.24 -7.65
N ALA A 79 7.86 -16.12 -8.00
CA ALA A 79 8.61 -16.02 -9.25
C ALA A 79 7.69 -16.13 -10.48
N ASN A 80 6.77 -17.11 -10.47
CA ASN A 80 5.77 -17.28 -11.51
C ASN A 80 4.83 -16.06 -11.63
N ALA A 81 4.46 -15.47 -10.49
CA ALA A 81 3.67 -14.23 -10.47
C ALA A 81 4.44 -13.08 -11.13
N MET A 82 5.69 -12.84 -10.71
CA MET A 82 6.54 -11.78 -11.27
C MET A 82 6.83 -11.95 -12.77
N GLU A 83 6.93 -13.19 -13.26
CA GLU A 83 7.10 -13.46 -14.69
C GLU A 83 5.84 -13.09 -15.49
N LYS A 84 4.66 -13.35 -14.92
CA LYS A 84 3.35 -13.05 -15.54
C LYS A 84 2.99 -11.57 -15.52
N VAL A 85 3.20 -10.86 -14.41
CA VAL A 85 2.88 -9.42 -14.29
C VAL A 85 4.04 -8.50 -14.67
N GLY A 86 5.25 -9.03 -14.83
CA GLY A 86 6.46 -8.25 -15.09
C GLY A 86 7.09 -7.68 -13.81
N LYS A 87 8.33 -7.16 -13.94
CA LYS A 87 9.14 -6.69 -12.78
C LYS A 87 8.49 -5.52 -12.02
N GLU A 88 7.70 -4.70 -12.69
CA GLU A 88 6.97 -3.57 -12.10
C GLU A 88 5.48 -3.87 -11.88
N GLY A 89 5.09 -5.14 -12.07
CA GLY A 89 3.73 -5.61 -11.85
C GLY A 89 3.32 -5.56 -10.38
N VAL A 90 2.01 -5.40 -10.14
CA VAL A 90 1.46 -5.37 -8.79
C VAL A 90 1.05 -6.77 -8.37
N ILE A 91 1.64 -7.27 -7.28
CA ILE A 91 1.26 -8.54 -6.67
C ILE A 91 0.50 -8.23 -5.39
N THR A 92 -0.68 -8.85 -5.25
CA THR A 92 -1.49 -8.79 -4.02
C THR A 92 -1.70 -10.19 -3.47
N VAL A 93 -1.71 -10.31 -2.15
CA VAL A 93 -1.96 -11.57 -1.44
C VAL A 93 -3.31 -11.46 -0.75
N LYS A 94 -4.15 -12.48 -0.92
CA LYS A 94 -5.48 -12.58 -0.31
C LYS A 94 -5.60 -13.90 0.45
N GLU A 95 -6.47 -13.94 1.45
CA GLU A 95 -6.77 -15.19 2.16
C GLU A 95 -7.53 -16.16 1.23
N GLY A 96 -6.97 -17.36 1.07
CA GLY A 96 -7.57 -18.42 0.26
C GLY A 96 -8.78 -19.05 0.94
N LYS A 97 -9.73 -19.55 0.15
CA LYS A 97 -10.86 -20.36 0.63
C LYS A 97 -10.60 -21.86 0.54
N THR A 98 -9.52 -22.23 -0.15
CA THR A 98 -9.06 -23.58 -0.43
C THR A 98 -7.79 -23.89 0.37
N MET A 99 -7.40 -25.16 0.41
CA MET A 99 -6.16 -25.61 1.07
C MET A 99 -4.92 -25.46 0.17
N GLU A 100 -5.12 -25.13 -1.11
CA GLU A 100 -4.06 -24.99 -2.10
C GLU A 100 -3.82 -23.50 -2.37
N ASP A 101 -2.55 -23.13 -2.58
CA ASP A 101 -2.21 -21.76 -2.96
C ASP A 101 -2.54 -21.53 -4.44
N GLU A 102 -3.36 -20.51 -4.71
CA GLU A 102 -3.82 -20.17 -6.05
C GLU A 102 -3.15 -18.88 -6.55
N LEU A 103 -2.70 -18.90 -7.81
CA LEU A 103 -2.19 -17.71 -8.51
C LEU A 103 -3.20 -17.30 -9.57
N ASP A 104 -3.96 -16.25 -9.28
CA ASP A 104 -4.88 -15.64 -10.24
C ASP A 104 -4.31 -14.32 -10.77
N ILE A 105 -4.42 -14.12 -12.09
CA ILE A 105 -4.03 -12.87 -12.74
C ILE A 105 -5.31 -12.10 -12.99
N THR A 106 -5.57 -11.12 -12.14
CA THR A 106 -6.68 -10.20 -12.34
C THR A 106 -6.20 -8.93 -13.00
N GLU A 107 -6.89 -8.52 -14.06
CA GLU A 107 -6.76 -7.15 -14.57
C GLU A 107 -7.20 -6.17 -13.47
N GLY A 108 -6.38 -5.14 -13.25
CA GLY A 108 -6.59 -4.18 -12.18
C GLY A 108 -5.67 -2.98 -12.33
N MET A 109 -5.93 -1.95 -11.54
CA MET A 109 -5.14 -0.74 -11.53
C MET A 109 -4.74 -0.40 -10.10
N ARG A 110 -3.48 0.03 -9.95
CA ARG A 110 -2.94 0.61 -8.73
C ARG A 110 -2.49 2.02 -9.02
N PHE A 111 -2.73 2.92 -8.09
CA PHE A 111 -2.23 4.29 -8.12
C PHE A 111 -1.82 4.74 -6.71
N ASP A 112 -0.89 5.69 -6.63
CA ASP A 112 -0.28 6.12 -5.37
C ASP A 112 -1.13 7.19 -4.64
N ARG A 113 -2.33 6.79 -4.21
CA ARG A 113 -3.20 7.61 -3.34
C ARG A 113 -3.80 6.76 -2.23
N GLY A 114 -3.70 7.25 -1.00
CA GLY A 114 -4.32 6.65 0.18
C GLY A 114 -5.72 7.20 0.47
N TYR A 115 -6.39 6.60 1.45
CA TYR A 115 -7.66 7.10 1.97
C TYR A 115 -7.52 8.51 2.55
N VAL A 116 -8.53 9.35 2.34
CA VAL A 116 -8.52 10.75 2.82
C VAL A 116 -8.59 10.82 4.35
N SER A 117 -9.21 9.82 4.99
CA SER A 117 -9.36 9.76 6.44
C SER A 117 -9.04 8.37 7.00
N PRO A 118 -8.24 8.26 8.08
CA PRO A 118 -7.99 6.99 8.77
C PRO A 118 -9.26 6.33 9.32
N TYR A 119 -10.34 7.09 9.49
CA TYR A 119 -11.61 6.53 9.93
C TYR A 119 -12.21 5.55 8.93
N PHE A 120 -11.75 5.49 7.68
CA PHE A 120 -12.22 4.50 6.71
C PHE A 120 -11.63 3.10 6.88
N ILE A 121 -10.57 2.93 7.69
CA ILE A 121 -9.92 1.64 7.92
C ILE A 121 -10.95 0.57 8.31
N THR A 122 -10.93 -0.56 7.59
CA THR A 122 -11.76 -1.73 7.87
C THR A 122 -10.99 -2.80 8.62
N ASP A 123 -9.70 -2.99 8.30
CA ASP A 123 -8.78 -3.85 9.06
C ASP A 123 -7.82 -3.00 9.89
N THR A 124 -8.04 -2.98 11.20
CA THR A 124 -7.22 -2.25 12.16
C THR A 124 -5.81 -2.82 12.34
N LYS A 125 -5.58 -4.10 12.01
CA LYS A 125 -4.26 -4.74 12.15
C LYS A 125 -3.34 -4.34 11.00
N SER A 126 -3.83 -4.44 9.77
CA SER A 126 -3.05 -4.08 8.58
C SER A 126 -3.15 -2.61 8.19
N GLN A 127 -4.03 -1.84 8.85
CA GLN A 127 -4.35 -0.43 8.52
C GLN A 127 -4.80 -0.27 7.06
N LYS A 128 -5.63 -1.21 6.59
CA LYS A 128 -6.14 -1.22 5.21
C LYS A 128 -7.65 -0.98 5.16
N VAL A 129 -8.08 -0.54 3.99
CA VAL A 129 -9.49 -0.54 3.59
C VAL A 129 -9.66 -1.64 2.55
N GLU A 130 -10.47 -2.63 2.89
CA GLU A 130 -10.75 -3.78 2.04
C GLU A 130 -12.26 -3.91 1.86
N PHE A 131 -12.70 -3.94 0.61
CA PHE A 131 -14.10 -4.07 0.22
C PHE A 131 -14.29 -5.16 -0.81
N GLU A 132 -15.34 -5.95 -0.65
CA GLU A 132 -15.77 -6.92 -1.64
C GLU A 132 -16.85 -6.31 -2.54
N LYS A 133 -16.66 -6.44 -3.87
CA LYS A 133 -17.60 -5.96 -4.89
C LYS A 133 -18.12 -4.53 -4.63
N PRO A 134 -17.25 -3.53 -4.40
CA PRO A 134 -17.70 -2.16 -4.15
C PRO A 134 -18.38 -1.56 -5.39
N LEU A 135 -19.22 -0.56 -5.17
CA LEU A 135 -19.57 0.45 -6.17
C LEU A 135 -18.44 1.48 -6.24
N ILE A 136 -18.16 1.99 -7.43
CA ILE A 136 -17.08 2.94 -7.65
C ILE A 136 -17.70 4.23 -8.20
N LEU A 137 -17.56 5.32 -7.45
CA LEU A 137 -17.94 6.65 -7.87
C LEU A 137 -16.68 7.38 -8.33
N LEU A 138 -16.67 7.81 -9.59
CA LEU A 138 -15.58 8.57 -10.20
C LEU A 138 -16.04 10.00 -10.46
N SER A 139 -15.40 10.99 -9.84
CA SER A 139 -15.72 12.40 -10.07
C SER A 139 -14.47 13.17 -10.49
N GLU A 140 -14.58 13.95 -11.56
CA GLU A 140 -13.49 14.85 -11.96
C GLU A 140 -13.34 16.03 -11.00
N LYS A 141 -14.44 16.41 -10.35
CA LYS A 141 -14.56 17.56 -9.45
C LYS A 141 -14.27 17.22 -8.00
N LYS A 142 -14.06 18.29 -7.24
CA LYS A 142 -14.07 18.27 -5.78
C LYS A 142 -15.51 18.10 -5.25
N ILE A 143 -15.68 17.21 -4.29
CA ILE A 143 -16.96 16.95 -3.61
C ILE A 143 -16.89 17.52 -2.19
N SER A 144 -17.53 18.66 -1.98
CA SER A 144 -17.61 19.32 -0.66
C SER A 144 -19.02 19.30 -0.08
N ASN A 145 -20.03 19.34 -0.93
CA ASN A 145 -21.43 19.43 -0.54
C ASN A 145 -22.03 18.03 -0.33
N VAL A 146 -22.85 17.88 0.70
CA VAL A 146 -23.57 16.64 1.00
C VAL A 146 -24.56 16.29 -0.12
N GLN A 147 -25.19 17.29 -0.74
CA GLN A 147 -26.18 17.07 -1.81
C GLN A 147 -25.60 16.27 -2.98
N ASP A 148 -24.33 16.51 -3.32
CA ASP A 148 -23.66 15.86 -4.46
C ASP A 148 -23.37 14.38 -4.21
N ILE A 149 -23.30 13.95 -2.93
CA ILE A 149 -22.96 12.57 -2.57
C ILE A 149 -24.16 11.72 -2.13
N ILE A 150 -25.27 12.35 -1.71
CA ILE A 150 -26.48 11.63 -1.25
C ILE A 150 -26.93 10.52 -2.22
N PRO A 151 -27.07 10.77 -3.54
CA PRO A 151 -27.54 9.74 -4.46
C PRO A 151 -26.64 8.50 -4.49
N ALA A 152 -25.32 8.69 -4.38
CA ALA A 152 -24.36 7.59 -4.37
C ALA A 152 -24.42 6.79 -3.05
N LEU A 153 -24.61 7.47 -1.92
CA LEU A 153 -24.77 6.82 -0.61
C LEU A 153 -26.08 6.02 -0.54
N GLU A 154 -27.16 6.56 -1.09
CA GLU A 154 -28.46 5.86 -1.18
C GLU A 154 -28.37 4.62 -2.05
N ALA A 155 -27.74 4.71 -3.23
CA ALA A 155 -27.54 3.57 -4.12
C ALA A 155 -26.70 2.47 -3.46
N SER A 156 -25.63 2.83 -2.76
CA SER A 156 -24.80 1.90 -1.99
C SER A 156 -25.57 1.21 -0.86
N THR A 157 -26.42 1.96 -0.14
CA THR A 157 -27.28 1.44 0.93
C THR A 157 -28.34 0.49 0.39
N GLN A 158 -29.03 0.87 -0.70
CA GLN A 158 -30.07 0.08 -1.33
C GLN A 158 -29.54 -1.25 -1.88
N LEU A 159 -28.38 -1.22 -2.53
CA LEU A 159 -27.72 -2.41 -3.08
C LEU A 159 -26.97 -3.22 -2.02
N ARG A 160 -26.82 -2.68 -0.80
CA ARG A 160 -26.01 -3.26 0.29
C ARG A 160 -24.58 -3.60 -0.16
N ARG A 161 -23.99 -2.73 -0.97
CA ARG A 161 -22.63 -2.87 -1.48
C ARG A 161 -21.76 -1.73 -0.95
N PRO A 162 -20.48 -1.96 -0.62
CA PRO A 162 -19.57 -0.88 -0.21
C PRO A 162 -19.44 0.18 -1.32
N LEU A 163 -19.06 1.40 -0.95
CA LEU A 163 -18.82 2.51 -1.89
C LEU A 163 -17.37 2.98 -1.81
N VAL A 164 -16.69 3.02 -2.95
CA VAL A 164 -15.38 3.68 -3.10
C VAL A 164 -15.59 4.95 -3.91
N ILE A 165 -15.18 6.08 -3.36
CA ILE A 165 -15.25 7.38 -4.04
C ILE A 165 -13.85 7.81 -4.45
N ILE A 166 -13.66 8.08 -5.73
CA ILE A 166 -12.43 8.62 -6.31
C ILE A 166 -12.78 9.97 -6.93
N ALA A 167 -12.29 11.05 -6.32
CA ALA A 167 -12.59 12.43 -6.74
C ALA A 167 -11.33 13.30 -6.71
N GLU A 168 -11.34 14.48 -7.35
CA GLU A 168 -10.23 15.44 -7.20
C GLU A 168 -9.88 15.68 -5.73
N ASP A 169 -10.90 15.94 -4.93
CA ASP A 169 -10.81 16.02 -3.48
C ASP A 169 -12.19 15.75 -2.85
N ILE A 170 -12.21 15.25 -1.62
CA ILE A 170 -13.42 15.09 -0.81
C ILE A 170 -13.16 15.72 0.54
N ASP A 171 -13.92 16.75 0.87
CA ASP A 171 -13.76 17.50 2.10
C ASP A 171 -15.10 18.03 2.64
N GLY A 172 -15.00 18.93 3.63
CA GLY A 172 -16.15 19.62 4.19
C GLY A 172 -17.22 18.69 4.74
N GLU A 173 -18.47 19.02 4.43
CA GLU A 173 -19.64 18.31 4.93
C GLU A 173 -19.77 16.91 4.31
N ALA A 174 -19.44 16.77 3.02
CA ALA A 174 -19.49 15.48 2.33
C ALA A 174 -18.58 14.44 3.02
N LEU A 175 -17.35 14.82 3.35
CA LEU A 175 -16.41 13.94 4.06
C LEU A 175 -16.94 13.57 5.46
N ALA A 176 -17.45 14.56 6.19
CA ALA A 176 -17.98 14.35 7.54
C ALA A 176 -19.15 13.34 7.53
N VAL A 177 -20.06 13.46 6.56
CA VAL A 177 -21.19 12.53 6.39
C VAL A 177 -20.72 11.12 6.06
N CYS A 178 -19.73 10.96 5.16
CA CYS A 178 -19.17 9.64 4.85
C CYS A 178 -18.56 8.97 6.09
N ILE A 179 -17.77 9.73 6.87
CA ILE A 179 -17.14 9.22 8.09
C ILE A 179 -18.19 8.83 9.13
N LEU A 180 -19.20 9.68 9.36
CA LEU A 180 -20.26 9.42 10.34
C LEU A 180 -21.07 8.17 9.99
N ASN A 181 -21.43 7.98 8.71
CA ASN A 181 -22.15 6.79 8.26
C ASN A 181 -21.33 5.51 8.42
N LYS A 182 -20.01 5.58 8.15
CA LYS A 182 -19.08 4.48 8.40
C LYS A 182 -18.98 4.14 9.88
N LEU A 183 -18.77 5.13 10.75
CA LEU A 183 -18.62 4.92 12.19
C LEU A 183 -19.89 4.36 12.84
N ARG A 184 -21.07 4.70 12.31
CA ARG A 184 -22.35 4.14 12.74
C ARG A 184 -22.62 2.73 12.20
N GLY A 185 -21.74 2.20 11.34
CA GLY A 185 -21.90 0.89 10.71
C GLY A 185 -23.04 0.83 9.69
N GLN A 186 -23.58 1.98 9.28
CA GLN A 186 -24.70 2.06 8.34
C GLN A 186 -24.24 1.86 6.89
N LEU A 187 -23.02 2.30 6.59
CA LEU A 187 -22.45 2.24 5.25
C LEU A 187 -20.97 1.87 5.29
N GLN A 188 -20.56 0.97 4.41
CA GLN A 188 -19.14 0.74 4.13
C GLN A 188 -18.71 1.69 3.02
N VAL A 189 -18.00 2.77 3.36
CA VAL A 189 -17.56 3.78 2.41
C VAL A 189 -16.09 4.13 2.65
N ALA A 190 -15.36 4.40 1.57
CA ALA A 190 -14.05 5.02 1.62
C ALA A 190 -13.87 6.03 0.49
N ALA A 191 -13.15 7.10 0.79
CA ALA A 191 -12.82 8.15 -0.16
C ALA A 191 -11.31 8.22 -0.38
N VAL A 192 -10.90 8.33 -1.63
CA VAL A 192 -9.52 8.52 -2.08
C VAL A 192 -9.46 9.68 -3.07
N LYS A 193 -8.34 10.41 -3.06
CA LYS A 193 -8.09 11.44 -4.09
C LYS A 193 -7.75 10.77 -5.40
N ALA A 194 -8.17 11.36 -6.50
CA ALA A 194 -7.80 10.93 -7.84
C ALA A 194 -6.27 11.06 -8.04
N PRO A 195 -5.66 10.12 -8.77
CA PRO A 195 -4.25 10.20 -9.13
C PRO A 195 -3.99 11.25 -10.21
N GLY A 196 -2.77 11.79 -10.25
CA GLY A 196 -2.39 12.83 -11.20
C GLY A 196 -2.95 14.22 -10.88
N PHE A 197 -2.75 15.15 -11.83
CA PHE A 197 -3.19 16.55 -11.79
C PHE A 197 -3.53 17.03 -13.20
N GLY A 198 -4.40 18.04 -13.32
CA GLY A 198 -4.79 18.63 -14.61
C GLY A 198 -5.35 17.59 -15.59
N ASP A 199 -4.98 17.69 -16.86
CA ASP A 199 -5.45 16.78 -17.91
C ASP A 199 -5.05 15.32 -17.67
N ASN A 200 -3.89 15.08 -17.06
CA ASN A 200 -3.45 13.73 -16.73
C ASN A 200 -4.42 13.05 -15.74
N ARG A 201 -4.97 13.81 -14.78
CA ARG A 201 -6.00 13.28 -13.86
C ARG A 201 -7.26 12.85 -14.61
N LYS A 202 -7.69 13.65 -15.59
CA LYS A 202 -8.88 13.34 -16.41
C LYS A 202 -8.68 12.05 -17.19
N SER A 203 -7.52 11.89 -17.83
CA SER A 203 -7.17 10.68 -18.56
C SER A 203 -7.17 9.45 -17.65
N ILE A 204 -6.52 9.52 -16.47
CA ILE A 204 -6.47 8.38 -15.55
C ILE A 204 -7.86 8.05 -14.97
N LEU A 205 -8.70 9.06 -14.67
CA LEU A 205 -10.08 8.82 -14.27
C LEU A 205 -10.89 8.16 -15.40
N GLY A 206 -10.65 8.54 -16.66
CA GLY A 206 -11.22 7.89 -17.83
C GLY A 206 -10.81 6.41 -17.93
N ASP A 207 -9.52 6.11 -17.74
CA ASP A 207 -9.02 4.74 -17.73
C ASP A 207 -9.64 3.91 -16.59
N LEU A 208 -9.78 4.49 -15.40
CA LEU A 208 -10.50 3.87 -14.28
C LEU A 208 -11.97 3.62 -14.62
N GLY A 209 -12.62 4.56 -15.31
CA GLY A 209 -14.00 4.41 -15.78
C GLY A 209 -14.15 3.23 -16.72
N ILE A 210 -13.26 3.11 -17.71
CA ILE A 210 -13.26 1.98 -18.65
C ILE A 210 -12.98 0.66 -17.92
N LEU A 211 -11.95 0.60 -17.08
CA LEU A 211 -11.54 -0.61 -16.35
C LEU A 211 -12.66 -1.12 -15.43
N THR A 212 -13.37 -0.20 -14.78
CA THR A 212 -14.42 -0.54 -13.79
C THR A 212 -15.82 -0.54 -14.38
N ASN A 213 -15.94 -0.24 -15.69
CA ASN A 213 -17.20 -0.02 -16.37
C ASN A 213 -18.10 1.03 -15.67
N ALA A 214 -17.48 2.09 -15.15
CA ALA A 214 -18.11 3.22 -14.49
C ALA A 214 -18.05 4.46 -15.39
N THR A 215 -19.04 5.33 -15.26
CA THR A 215 -19.04 6.65 -15.91
C THR A 215 -18.38 7.67 -14.99
N VAL A 216 -17.45 8.46 -15.52
CA VAL A 216 -16.84 9.57 -14.80
C VAL A 216 -17.81 10.74 -14.80
N PHE A 217 -18.14 11.27 -13.62
CA PHE A 217 -18.97 12.47 -13.49
C PHE A 217 -18.13 13.71 -13.80
N THR A 218 -18.54 14.40 -14.86
CA THR A 218 -17.94 15.63 -15.38
C THR A 218 -18.90 16.81 -15.21
N ASP A 219 -18.54 17.98 -15.76
CA ASP A 219 -19.34 19.21 -15.70
C ASP A 219 -20.57 19.20 -16.63
N GLU A 220 -20.55 18.29 -17.60
CA GLU A 220 -21.66 17.94 -18.52
C GLU A 220 -22.39 16.70 -18.01
#